data_AF-A0A5N6QTC7-F1
#
_entry.id   AF-A0A5N6QTC7-F1
#
_cell.length_a   1.000
_cell.length_b   1.000
_cell.length_c   1.000
_cell.angle_alpha   90.00
_cell.angle_beta   90.00
_cell.angle_gamma   90.00
#
_symmetry.space_group_name_H-M   'P 1'
#
loop_
_entity.id
_entity.type
_entity.pdbx_description
1 polymer ?
#
loop_
_entity_poly.entity_id
_entity_poly.type
_entity_poly.pdbx_seq_one_letter_code
_entity_poly.pdbx_strand_id
1 'polypeptide(L)'
;MHFMEIQLDIAYPKSPPSVSADVPYIFDLQWSINSRLKDVVQQFREHLEKLQEFWSILDDIDRSLWVVDAKQPSRSMSQRQINIGNDCFIVLSINANNPRSLPECRFMGSGSFVDSLRNIWQRNSRKWAKDKPYLENLTCLLETQLPRPTDGQKNNLQVECGICYAQCLPVDDELGAKSGSGTDYTCENSTCSKAFHSVCIGDWLRSITTTRQSFNVLFGNCPYCSEPVAVKINNAKM
;
A
#
# COMPACT_ATOMS: atom_id res chain seq x y z
N MET A 1 -0.39 17.85 0.95
CA MET A 1 -0.25 18.38 2.32
C MET A 1 0.71 17.45 3.04
N HIS A 2 1.73 17.99 3.71
CA HIS A 2 2.69 17.20 4.49
C HIS A 2 2.64 17.66 5.94
N PHE A 3 2.78 16.71 6.86
CA PHE A 3 2.88 16.96 8.29
C PHE A 3 4.27 16.56 8.77
N MET A 4 4.79 17.33 9.73
CA MET A 4 6.06 17.06 10.39
C MET A 4 5.80 17.10 11.89
N GLU A 5 6.21 16.05 12.59
CA GLU A 5 6.23 16.00 14.03
C GLU A 5 7.65 16.31 14.53
N ILE A 6 7.72 17.11 15.59
CA ILE A 6 8.97 17.48 16.23
C ILE A 6 8.88 17.07 17.70
N GLN A 7 9.81 16.22 18.13
CA GLN A 7 9.94 15.81 19.52
C GLN A 7 11.16 16.49 20.15
N LEU A 8 10.92 17.16 21.29
CA LEU A 8 11.94 17.86 22.06
C LEU A 8 12.32 17.01 23.27
N ASP A 9 13.62 16.81 23.48
CA ASP A 9 14.14 16.17 24.69
C ASP A 9 14.43 17.23 25.79
N ILE A 10 14.81 16.76 26.98
CA ILE A 10 15.18 17.63 28.10
C ILE A 10 16.50 18.39 27.89
N ALA A 11 17.34 17.93 26.95
CA ALA A 11 18.63 18.52 26.65
C ALA A 11 18.53 19.63 25.58
N TYR A 12 17.37 19.82 24.96
CA TYR A 12 17.09 20.91 24.04
C TYR A 12 17.37 22.29 24.67
N PRO A 13 18.03 23.23 23.94
CA PRO A 13 18.49 23.13 22.55
C PRO A 13 19.94 22.62 22.40
N LYS A 14 20.58 22.09 23.45
CA LYS A 14 21.96 21.57 23.36
C LYS A 14 22.04 20.35 22.44
N SER A 15 21.02 19.49 22.47
CA SER A 15 20.80 18.40 21.51
C SER A 15 19.80 18.83 20.42
N PRO A 16 19.90 18.23 19.21
CA PRO A 16 18.90 18.43 18.16
C PRO A 16 17.55 17.82 18.53
N PRO A 17 16.43 18.42 18.10
CA PRO A 17 15.13 17.76 18.19
C PRO A 17 15.05 16.55 17.23
N SER A 18 14.20 15.58 17.55
CA SER A 18 13.87 14.48 16.65
C SER A 18 12.74 14.89 15.70
N VAL A 19 12.82 14.47 14.44
CA VAL A 19 11.87 14.84 13.38
C VAL A 19 11.34 13.58 12.70
N SER A 20 10.03 13.50 12.51
CA SER A 20 9.36 12.46 11.72
C SER A 20 8.32 13.08 10.79
N ALA A 21 8.12 12.44 9.63
CA ALA A 21 7.18 12.87 8.60
C ALA A 21 6.89 11.72 7.62
N ASP A 22 5.76 11.77 6.91
CA ASP A 22 5.43 10.83 5.83
C ASP A 22 6.22 11.16 4.54
N VAL A 23 7.50 10.82 4.54
CA VAL A 23 8.46 11.04 3.46
C VAL A 23 9.33 9.80 3.28
N PRO A 24 9.91 9.54 2.09
CA PRO A 24 10.66 8.30 1.83
C PRO A 24 11.92 8.14 2.69
N TYR A 25 12.47 9.25 3.18
CA TYR A 25 13.54 9.31 4.16
C TYR A 25 13.54 10.68 4.84
N ILE A 26 14.01 10.73 6.09
CA ILE A 26 14.21 11.99 6.83
C ILE A 26 15.57 12.58 6.46
N PHE A 27 15.64 13.91 6.39
CA PHE A 27 16.88 14.64 6.10
C PHE A 27 17.82 14.65 7.31
N ASP A 28 19.12 14.78 7.05
CA ASP A 28 20.11 14.98 8.11
C ASP A 28 19.99 16.40 8.68
N LEU A 29 19.30 16.52 9.81
CA LEU A 29 19.06 17.80 10.47
C LEU A 29 20.37 18.48 10.86
N GLN A 30 20.66 19.63 10.25
CA GLN A 30 21.76 20.48 10.64
C GLN A 30 21.35 21.31 11.85
N TRP A 31 22.01 21.08 12.99
CA TRP A 31 21.64 21.68 14.26
C TRP A 31 22.86 22.20 15.03
N SER A 32 22.65 23.31 15.73
CA SER A 32 23.59 23.88 16.70
C SER A 32 22.81 24.41 17.91
N ILE A 33 23.50 24.72 19.00
CA ILE A 33 22.87 25.33 20.20
C ILE A 33 22.19 26.69 19.92
N ASN A 34 22.59 27.36 18.83
CA ASN A 34 22.00 28.62 18.38
C ASN A 34 20.81 28.43 17.44
N SER A 35 20.56 27.22 16.98
CA SER A 35 19.43 26.88 16.13
C SER A 35 18.11 26.98 16.91
N ARG A 36 17.03 27.16 16.16
CA ARG A 36 15.66 27.33 16.65
C ARG A 36 14.72 26.46 15.81
N LEU A 37 13.50 26.22 16.30
CA LEU A 37 12.52 25.38 15.58
C LEU A 37 12.21 25.90 14.16
N LYS A 38 12.30 27.21 13.92
CA LYS A 38 12.16 27.78 12.57
C LYS A 38 13.20 27.22 11.59
N ASP A 39 14.40 26.88 12.05
CA ASP A 39 15.48 26.35 11.21
C ASP A 39 15.19 24.89 10.82
N VAL A 40 14.53 24.12 11.71
CA VAL A 40 14.02 22.78 11.41
C VAL A 40 12.93 22.86 10.34
N VAL A 41 11.97 23.78 10.49
CA VAL A 41 10.90 23.99 9.51
C VAL A 41 11.46 24.41 8.16
N GLN A 42 12.48 25.27 8.13
CA GLN A 42 13.15 25.70 6.91
C GLN A 42 13.84 24.52 6.20
N GLN A 43 14.63 23.73 6.92
CA GLN A 43 15.28 22.54 6.36
C GLN A 43 14.27 21.50 5.87
N PHE A 44 13.15 21.32 6.58
CA PHE A 44 12.08 20.42 6.14
C PHE A 44 11.45 20.90 4.83
N ARG A 45 11.21 22.21 4.67
CA ARG A 45 10.70 22.76 3.40
C ARG A 45 11.67 22.48 2.25
N GLU A 46 12.96 22.73 2.44
CA GLU A 46 13.98 22.43 1.43
C GLU A 46 14.05 20.93 1.10
N HIS A 47 13.83 20.07 2.09
CA HIS A 47 13.72 18.63 1.88
C HIS A 47 12.50 18.25 1.04
N LEU A 48 11.33 18.85 1.31
CA LEU A 48 10.12 18.64 0.51
C LEU A 48 10.30 19.10 -0.94
N GLU A 49 11.05 20.19 -1.18
CA GLU A 49 11.36 20.66 -2.54
C GLU A 49 12.21 19.63 -3.31
N LYS A 50 13.21 19.02 -2.67
CA LYS A 50 14.05 17.97 -3.29
C LYS A 50 13.26 16.72 -3.67
N LEU A 51 12.18 16.42 -2.94
CA LEU A 51 11.34 15.25 -3.14
C LEU A 51 10.23 15.44 -4.19
N GLN A 52 10.04 16.65 -4.73
CA GLN A 52 8.99 16.92 -5.72
C GLN A 52 9.10 16.04 -6.96
N GLU A 53 10.31 15.83 -7.49
CA GLU A 53 10.52 14.98 -8.67
C GLU A 53 10.14 13.52 -8.38
N PHE A 54 10.46 13.03 -7.19
CA PHE A 54 10.12 11.67 -6.76
C PHE A 54 8.60 11.47 -6.71
N TRP A 55 7.86 12.37 -6.07
CA TRP A 55 6.40 12.26 -6.01
C TRP A 55 5.74 12.46 -7.38
N SER A 56 6.26 13.36 -8.21
CA SER A 56 5.76 13.53 -9.58
C SER A 56 5.91 12.25 -10.41
N ILE A 57 7.02 11.53 -10.25
CA ILE A 57 7.25 10.24 -10.92
C ILE A 57 6.31 9.16 -10.39
N LEU A 58 6.09 9.08 -9.08
CA LEU A 58 5.11 8.16 -8.52
C LEU A 58 3.69 8.46 -9.03
N ASP A 59 3.29 9.73 -9.06
CA ASP A 59 1.98 10.16 -9.57
C ASP A 59 1.83 9.85 -11.08
N ASP A 60 2.91 9.90 -11.86
CA ASP A 60 2.92 9.47 -13.27
C ASP A 60 2.80 7.95 -13.43
N ILE A 61 3.50 7.17 -12.62
CA ILE A 61 3.38 5.71 -12.57
C ILE A 61 1.93 5.33 -12.22
N ASP A 62 1.39 5.90 -11.15
CA ASP A 62 0.04 5.61 -10.65
C ASP A 62 -1.06 5.98 -11.66
N ARG A 63 -0.80 6.99 -12.50
CA ARG A 63 -1.70 7.41 -13.58
C ARG A 63 -1.57 6.56 -14.85
N SER A 64 -0.37 6.15 -15.21
CA SER A 64 -0.06 5.55 -16.53
C SER A 64 -0.06 4.03 -16.54
N LEU A 65 0.16 3.39 -15.39
CA LEU A 65 0.36 1.95 -15.25
C LEU A 65 -0.71 1.34 -14.33
N TRP A 66 -1.06 0.07 -14.57
CA TRP A 66 -1.98 -0.64 -13.68
C TRP A 66 -1.29 -1.02 -12.37
N VAL A 67 -1.39 -0.13 -11.37
CA VAL A 67 -0.92 -0.37 -10.00
C VAL A 67 -1.98 -1.15 -9.20
N VAL A 68 -1.57 -2.28 -8.60
CA VAL A 68 -2.49 -3.24 -7.95
C VAL A 68 -3.11 -2.72 -6.66
N ASP A 69 -2.41 -1.86 -5.92
CA ASP A 69 -2.84 -1.34 -4.61
C ASP A 69 -2.85 0.19 -4.60
N ALA A 70 -3.66 0.78 -5.49
CA ALA A 70 -3.72 2.23 -5.71
C ALA A 70 -4.47 3.02 -4.62
N LYS A 71 -4.77 2.43 -3.45
CA LYS A 71 -5.39 3.17 -2.34
C LYS A 71 -4.36 4.17 -1.81
N GLN A 72 -4.63 5.46 -2.03
CA GLN A 72 -3.77 6.63 -1.73
C GLN A 72 -2.41 6.26 -1.12
N PRO A 73 -1.42 5.90 -1.97
CA PRO A 73 -0.14 5.46 -1.48
C PRO A 73 0.46 6.57 -0.63
N SER A 74 0.88 6.20 0.59
CA SER A 74 1.56 7.12 1.50
C SER A 74 2.75 7.77 0.79
N ARG A 75 3.05 9.03 1.13
CA ARG A 75 4.12 9.80 0.49
C ARG A 75 5.52 9.26 0.84
N SER A 76 5.63 8.36 1.82
CA SER A 76 6.84 7.60 2.11
C SER A 76 7.01 6.31 1.29
N MET A 77 5.95 5.82 0.64
CA MET A 77 5.99 4.54 -0.06
C MET A 77 6.67 4.65 -1.43
N SER A 78 7.91 4.16 -1.50
CA SER A 78 8.74 4.15 -2.72
C SER A 78 8.51 2.97 -3.65
N GLN A 79 7.64 2.03 -3.29
CA GLN A 79 7.38 0.82 -4.08
C GLN A 79 6.06 0.91 -4.83
N ARG A 80 6.02 0.32 -6.02
CA ARG A 80 4.80 0.14 -6.82
C ARG A 80 4.74 -1.26 -7.39
N GLN A 81 3.64 -1.96 -7.13
CA GLN A 81 3.34 -3.25 -7.74
C GLN A 81 2.47 -3.02 -8.98
N ILE A 82 3.02 -3.32 -10.14
CA ILE A 82 2.40 -3.10 -11.44
C ILE A 82 1.99 -4.44 -12.05
N ASN A 83 0.77 -4.52 -12.56
CA ASN A 83 0.28 -5.65 -13.34
C ASN A 83 0.92 -5.61 -14.73
N ILE A 84 1.53 -6.73 -15.15
CA ILE A 84 2.19 -6.86 -16.45
C ILE A 84 1.50 -7.88 -17.37
N GLY A 85 0.31 -8.36 -16.98
CA GLY A 85 -0.49 -9.37 -17.70
C GLY A 85 -0.13 -10.81 -17.31
N ASN A 86 -0.93 -11.76 -17.79
CA ASN A 86 -0.73 -13.21 -17.57
C ASN A 86 -0.55 -13.61 -16.09
N ASP A 87 -1.35 -13.02 -15.20
CA ASP A 87 -1.27 -13.23 -13.74
C ASP A 87 0.13 -12.97 -13.15
N CYS A 88 0.90 -12.09 -13.79
CA CYS A 88 2.23 -11.69 -13.37
C CYS A 88 2.28 -10.21 -12.97
N PHE A 89 3.18 -9.92 -12.04
CA PHE A 89 3.39 -8.59 -11.48
C PHE A 89 4.87 -8.25 -11.43
N ILE A 90 5.16 -6.96 -11.51
CA ILE A 90 6.49 -6.40 -11.23
C ILE A 90 6.38 -5.43 -10.06
N VAL A 91 7.18 -5.64 -9.02
CA VAL A 91 7.36 -4.68 -7.95
C VAL A 91 8.58 -3.83 -8.28
N LEU A 92 8.39 -2.54 -8.46
CA LEU A 92 9.46 -1.56 -8.65
C LEU A 92 9.75 -0.86 -7.33
N SER A 93 11.04 -0.71 -7.00
CA SER A 93 11.51 0.17 -5.93
C SER A 93 12.15 1.41 -6.55
N ILE A 94 11.47 2.55 -6.40
CA ILE A 94 11.90 3.84 -6.96
C ILE A 94 12.86 4.50 -5.98
N ASN A 95 14.05 4.89 -6.45
CA ASN A 95 15.02 5.59 -5.62
C ASN A 95 14.60 7.06 -5.43
N ALA A 96 14.24 7.45 -4.21
CA ALA A 96 13.79 8.82 -3.92
C ALA A 96 14.84 9.91 -4.18
N ASN A 97 16.15 9.59 -4.12
CA ASN A 97 17.23 10.53 -4.43
C ASN A 97 17.53 10.62 -5.93
N ASN A 98 17.09 9.65 -6.73
CA ASN A 98 17.36 9.59 -8.17
C ASN A 98 16.20 8.87 -8.89
N PRO A 99 15.00 9.45 -8.87
CA PRO A 99 13.76 8.74 -9.23
C PRO A 99 13.65 8.38 -10.71
N ARG A 100 14.48 9.00 -11.57
CA ARG A 100 14.61 8.67 -13.00
C ARG A 100 15.61 7.55 -13.30
N SER A 101 16.35 7.05 -12.31
CA SER A 101 17.26 5.91 -12.51
C SER A 101 16.50 4.61 -12.74
N LEU A 102 17.19 3.61 -13.32
CA LEU A 102 16.62 2.26 -13.48
C LEU A 102 16.22 1.73 -12.10
N PRO A 103 14.94 1.46 -11.84
CA PRO A 103 14.49 0.97 -10.53
C PRO A 103 14.99 -0.45 -10.29
N GLU A 104 15.18 -0.79 -9.02
CA GLU A 104 15.26 -2.19 -8.63
C GLU A 104 13.90 -2.85 -8.86
N CYS A 105 13.89 -4.08 -9.36
CA CYS A 105 12.65 -4.78 -9.65
C CYS A 105 12.61 -6.20 -9.12
N ARG A 106 11.40 -6.67 -8.82
CA ARG A 106 11.10 -8.06 -8.48
C ARG A 106 9.87 -8.52 -9.25
N PHE A 107 10.02 -9.60 -10.01
CA PHE A 107 8.92 -10.25 -10.73
C PHE A 107 8.22 -11.27 -9.83
N MET A 108 6.90 -11.35 -9.93
CA MET A 108 6.03 -12.29 -9.21
C MET A 108 5.05 -12.92 -10.21
N GLY A 109 4.81 -14.23 -10.10
CA GLY A 109 3.95 -14.99 -11.02
C GLY A 109 4.44 -16.42 -11.24
N SER A 110 3.93 -17.08 -12.28
CA SER A 110 4.35 -18.45 -12.66
C SER A 110 5.83 -18.51 -13.04
N GLY A 111 6.55 -19.52 -12.55
CA GLY A 111 8.02 -19.58 -12.58
C GLY A 111 8.64 -19.49 -13.99
N SER A 112 8.14 -20.25 -14.96
CA SER A 112 8.71 -20.29 -16.32
C SER A 112 8.59 -18.97 -17.07
N PHE A 113 7.48 -18.25 -16.87
CA PHE A 113 7.26 -16.94 -17.48
C PHE A 113 8.08 -15.84 -16.78
N VAL A 114 8.14 -15.89 -15.44
CA VAL A 114 8.94 -14.96 -14.63
C VAL A 114 10.43 -15.03 -14.98
N ASP A 115 10.97 -16.22 -15.21
CA ASP A 115 12.38 -16.38 -15.59
C ASP A 115 12.69 -15.78 -16.96
N SER A 116 11.76 -15.92 -17.90
CA SER A 116 11.85 -15.30 -19.23
C SER A 116 11.85 -13.77 -19.12
N LEU A 117 10.94 -13.19 -18.31
CA LEU A 117 10.90 -11.75 -18.06
C LEU A 117 12.19 -11.23 -17.41
N ARG A 118 12.76 -11.99 -16.47
CA ARG A 118 14.03 -11.63 -15.82
C ARG A 118 15.18 -11.58 -16.83
N ASN A 119 15.27 -12.57 -17.72
CA ASN A 119 16.28 -12.62 -18.77
C ASN A 119 16.12 -11.44 -19.76
N ILE A 120 14.88 -11.13 -20.15
CA ILE A 120 14.56 -9.99 -21.02
C ILE A 120 14.97 -8.68 -20.33
N TRP A 121 14.59 -8.47 -19.07
CA TRP A 121 14.96 -7.29 -18.29
C TRP A 121 16.47 -7.11 -18.18
N GLN A 122 17.22 -8.17 -17.85
CA GLN A 122 18.68 -8.11 -17.74
C GLN A 122 19.33 -7.71 -19.08
N ARG A 123 18.91 -8.34 -20.18
CA ARG A 123 19.38 -8.04 -21.54
C ARG A 123 19.09 -6.60 -21.94
N ASN A 124 17.92 -6.08 -21.56
CA ASN A 124 17.44 -4.78 -22.01
C ASN A 124 17.73 -3.63 -21.05
N SER A 125 18.18 -3.89 -19.81
CA SER A 125 18.41 -2.88 -18.76
C SER A 125 19.17 -1.62 -19.22
N ARG A 126 20.12 -1.79 -20.15
CA ARG A 126 20.92 -0.70 -20.75
C ARG A 126 20.12 0.25 -21.65
N LYS A 127 18.92 -0.14 -22.08
CA LYS A 127 18.01 0.67 -22.89
C LYS A 127 17.21 1.68 -22.05
N TRP A 128 17.32 1.63 -20.73
CA TRP A 128 16.64 2.58 -19.84
C TRP A 128 17.11 4.01 -20.10
N ALA A 129 16.15 4.90 -20.35
CA ALA A 129 16.40 6.30 -20.66
C ALA A 129 15.72 7.19 -19.60
N LYS A 130 16.52 8.01 -18.90
CA LYS A 130 16.04 8.84 -17.76
C LYS A 130 15.05 9.92 -18.17
N ASP A 131 15.08 10.32 -19.43
CA ASP A 131 14.24 11.32 -20.06
C ASP A 131 12.90 10.76 -20.56
N LYS A 132 12.70 9.44 -20.51
CA LYS A 132 11.46 8.79 -20.95
C LYS A 132 10.52 8.46 -19.79
N PRO A 133 9.20 8.49 -20.02
CA PRO A 133 8.21 8.02 -19.05
C PRO A 133 8.42 6.56 -18.64
N TYR A 134 7.99 6.21 -17.43
CA TYR A 134 8.12 4.84 -16.91
C TYR A 134 7.36 3.83 -17.79
N LEU A 135 6.16 4.15 -18.25
CA LEU A 135 5.39 3.28 -19.15
C LEU A 135 6.16 2.93 -20.42
N GLU A 136 6.79 3.92 -21.06
CA GLU A 136 7.59 3.71 -22.28
C GLU A 136 8.82 2.86 -22.01
N ASN A 137 9.56 3.18 -20.94
CA ASN A 137 10.73 2.42 -20.54
C ASN A 137 10.36 0.96 -20.22
N LEU A 138 9.32 0.71 -19.43
CA LEU A 138 8.91 -0.64 -19.06
C LEU A 138 8.41 -1.45 -20.26
N THR A 139 7.64 -0.83 -21.17
CA THR A 139 7.22 -1.46 -22.43
C THR A 139 8.43 -1.85 -23.28
N CYS A 140 9.44 -0.97 -23.36
CA CYS A 140 10.68 -1.23 -24.09
C CYS A 140 11.52 -2.34 -23.42
N LEU A 141 11.65 -2.30 -22.10
CA LEU A 141 12.44 -3.27 -21.34
C LEU A 141 11.84 -4.66 -21.40
N LEU A 142 10.52 -4.77 -21.24
CA LEU A 142 9.79 -6.04 -21.19
C LEU A 142 9.40 -6.58 -22.56
N GLU A 143 9.61 -5.81 -23.63
CA GLU A 143 9.24 -6.17 -25.02
C GLU A 143 7.77 -6.56 -25.17
N THR A 144 6.89 -5.99 -24.33
CA THR A 144 5.46 -6.27 -24.30
C THR A 144 4.66 -5.02 -23.98
N GLN A 145 3.42 -4.97 -24.46
CA GLN A 145 2.47 -3.94 -24.08
C GLN A 145 1.98 -4.18 -22.65
N LEU A 146 1.98 -3.13 -21.84
CA LEU A 146 1.50 -3.21 -20.47
C LEU A 146 0.00 -2.96 -20.38
N PRO A 147 -0.72 -3.69 -19.53
CA PRO A 147 -2.10 -3.39 -19.19
C PRO A 147 -2.23 -1.94 -18.71
N ARG A 148 -3.18 -1.20 -19.29
CA ARG A 148 -3.49 0.16 -18.86
C ARG A 148 -4.50 0.14 -17.71
N PRO A 149 -4.50 1.17 -16.85
CA PRO A 149 -5.61 1.41 -15.94
C PRO A 149 -6.91 1.49 -16.76
N THR A 150 -7.89 0.63 -16.47
CA THR A 150 -9.21 0.71 -17.14
C THR A 150 -10.14 1.58 -16.30
N ASP A 151 -10.78 2.58 -16.91
CA ASP A 151 -11.78 3.46 -16.24
C ASP A 151 -12.92 2.66 -15.58
N GLY A 152 -13.22 1.47 -16.10
CA GLY A 152 -14.25 0.57 -15.58
C GLY A 152 -13.85 -0.27 -14.35
N GLN A 153 -12.60 -0.20 -13.86
CA GLN A 153 -12.12 -1.02 -12.75
C GLN A 153 -11.66 -0.24 -11.50
N LYS A 154 -11.89 1.08 -11.46
CA LYS A 154 -11.95 1.77 -10.16
C LYS A 154 -13.15 1.31 -9.31
N ASN A 155 -14.20 0.73 -9.93
CA ASN A 155 -15.45 0.35 -9.25
C ASN A 155 -15.86 -1.14 -9.31
N ASN A 156 -15.26 -2.02 -10.13
CA ASN A 156 -15.85 -3.34 -10.41
C ASN A 156 -15.08 -4.58 -9.90
N LEU A 157 -14.09 -4.43 -9.01
CA LEU A 157 -13.39 -5.57 -8.40
C LEU A 157 -13.27 -5.48 -6.87
N GLN A 158 -13.84 -4.46 -6.23
CA GLN A 158 -13.79 -4.36 -4.78
C GLN A 158 -15.04 -5.01 -4.21
N VAL A 159 -14.90 -6.23 -3.68
CA VAL A 159 -16.00 -6.93 -3.02
C VAL A 159 -16.35 -6.19 -1.73
N GLU A 160 -17.50 -5.51 -1.73
CA GLU A 160 -18.05 -4.84 -0.56
C GLU A 160 -18.37 -5.86 0.53
N CYS A 161 -18.17 -5.48 1.79
CA CYS A 161 -18.60 -6.30 2.91
C CYS A 161 -20.12 -6.41 2.92
N GLY A 162 -20.65 -7.64 2.99
CA GLY A 162 -22.09 -7.91 3.08
C GLY A 162 -22.77 -7.45 4.38
N ILE A 163 -22.11 -6.68 5.24
CA ILE A 163 -22.70 -6.17 6.49
C ILE A 163 -22.64 -4.65 6.52
N CYS A 164 -21.44 -4.06 6.40
CA CYS A 164 -21.28 -2.61 6.44
C CYS A 164 -21.39 -1.94 5.06
N TYR A 165 -21.45 -2.73 3.99
CA TYR A 165 -21.46 -2.27 2.59
C TYR A 165 -20.26 -1.38 2.20
N ALA A 166 -19.24 -1.34 3.05
CA ALA A 166 -18.00 -0.63 2.78
C ALA A 166 -16.98 -1.59 2.15
N GLN A 167 -16.13 -1.03 1.30
CA GLN A 167 -15.01 -1.74 0.70
C GLN A 167 -13.86 -1.93 1.69
N CYS A 168 -13.67 -0.95 2.58
CA CYS A 168 -12.63 -0.94 3.61
C CYS A 168 -13.23 -0.55 4.97
N LEU A 169 -12.63 -1.04 6.04
CA LEU A 169 -12.86 -0.47 7.37
C LEU A 169 -12.31 0.96 7.44
N PRO A 170 -12.86 1.83 8.32
CA PRO A 170 -12.30 3.14 8.56
C PRO A 170 -10.85 3.06 9.05
N VAL A 171 -10.10 4.14 8.85
CA VAL A 171 -8.77 4.29 9.45
C VAL A 171 -8.97 4.71 10.90
N ASP A 172 -8.79 3.75 11.81
CA ASP A 172 -8.98 3.91 13.26
C ASP A 172 -7.88 3.12 14.00
N ASP A 173 -7.29 3.71 15.04
CA ASP A 173 -6.25 3.11 15.85
C ASP A 173 -6.78 1.91 16.65
N GLU A 174 -8.07 1.90 17.02
CA GLU A 174 -8.71 0.79 17.74
C GLU A 174 -8.79 -0.49 16.89
N LEU A 175 -8.83 -0.34 15.56
CA LEU A 175 -8.86 -1.47 14.62
C LEU A 175 -7.47 -2.08 14.38
N GLY A 176 -6.40 -1.43 14.83
CA GLY A 176 -5.02 -1.91 14.71
C GLY A 176 -4.69 -2.36 13.28
N ALA A 177 -4.21 -3.60 13.13
CA ALA A 177 -3.86 -4.17 11.82
C ALA A 177 -5.03 -4.33 10.83
N LYS A 178 -6.29 -4.12 11.26
CA LYS A 178 -7.49 -4.15 10.42
C LYS A 178 -7.95 -2.75 9.97
N SER A 179 -7.33 -1.70 10.50
CA SER A 179 -7.54 -0.32 10.08
C SER A 179 -7.33 -0.16 8.58
N GLY A 180 -8.30 0.41 7.85
CA GLY A 180 -8.23 0.55 6.39
C GLY A 180 -8.27 -0.75 5.58
N SER A 181 -8.43 -1.93 6.21
CA SER A 181 -8.37 -3.23 5.52
C SER A 181 -9.63 -3.55 4.72
N GLY A 182 -9.47 -4.27 3.61
CA GLY A 182 -10.56 -4.78 2.77
C GLY A 182 -11.22 -6.04 3.35
N THR A 183 -12.20 -6.60 2.63
CA THR A 183 -12.83 -7.86 3.01
C THR A 183 -11.80 -9.00 3.07
N ASP A 184 -11.82 -9.75 4.17
CA ASP A 184 -10.82 -10.79 4.50
C ASP A 184 -11.47 -12.11 4.96
N TYR A 185 -12.80 -12.19 4.90
CA TYR A 185 -13.58 -13.40 5.14
C TYR A 185 -14.58 -13.60 4.01
N THR A 186 -14.64 -14.81 3.44
CA THR A 186 -15.59 -15.16 2.38
C THR A 186 -16.36 -16.41 2.77
N CYS A 187 -17.67 -16.41 2.58
CA CYS A 187 -18.51 -17.59 2.82
C CYS A 187 -18.10 -18.74 1.90
N GLU A 188 -17.88 -19.93 2.47
CA GLU A 188 -17.40 -21.12 1.76
C GLU A 188 -18.45 -21.76 0.85
N ASN A 189 -19.74 -21.43 1.04
CA ASN A 189 -20.78 -21.88 0.14
C ASN A 189 -20.60 -21.22 -1.24
N SER A 190 -20.25 -22.02 -2.25
CA SER A 190 -19.96 -21.58 -3.62
C SER A 190 -21.13 -20.84 -4.28
N THR A 191 -22.37 -21.15 -3.90
CA THR A 191 -23.56 -20.44 -4.40
C THR A 191 -23.76 -19.07 -3.74
N CYS A 192 -23.16 -18.83 -2.57
CA CYS A 192 -23.25 -17.58 -1.83
C CYS A 192 -22.04 -16.68 -2.10
N SER A 193 -20.83 -17.17 -1.80
CA SER A 193 -19.54 -16.49 -1.99
C SER A 193 -19.50 -15.02 -1.49
N LYS A 194 -20.34 -14.65 -0.51
CA LYS A 194 -20.36 -13.29 0.05
C LYS A 194 -19.11 -13.03 0.88
N ALA A 195 -18.49 -11.88 0.68
CA ALA A 195 -17.33 -11.44 1.44
C ALA A 195 -17.69 -10.44 2.55
N PHE A 196 -16.87 -10.43 3.59
CA PHE A 196 -17.05 -9.65 4.79
C PHE A 196 -15.69 -9.21 5.34
N HIS A 197 -15.67 -8.13 6.11
CA HIS A 197 -14.60 -7.93 7.08
C HIS A 197 -14.82 -8.89 8.24
N SER A 198 -13.76 -9.56 8.70
CA SER A 198 -13.74 -10.48 9.83
C SER A 198 -14.23 -9.81 11.12
N VAL A 199 -13.99 -8.50 11.25
CA VAL A 199 -14.55 -7.65 12.31
C VAL A 199 -16.08 -7.61 12.20
N CYS A 200 -16.63 -7.23 11.05
CA CYS A 200 -18.07 -7.09 10.85
C CYS A 200 -18.84 -8.40 11.03
N ILE A 201 -18.35 -9.51 10.44
CA ILE A 201 -19.01 -10.81 10.62
C ILE A 201 -18.82 -11.35 12.04
N GLY A 202 -17.69 -11.04 12.70
CA GLY A 202 -17.47 -11.36 14.10
C GLY A 202 -18.46 -10.66 15.03
N ASP A 203 -18.68 -9.36 14.83
CA ASP A 203 -19.67 -8.57 15.59
C ASP A 203 -21.09 -9.05 15.35
N TRP A 204 -21.44 -9.33 14.09
CA TRP A 204 -22.72 -9.94 13.74
C TRP A 204 -22.94 -11.26 14.48
N LEU A 205 -21.97 -12.18 14.43
CA LEU A 205 -22.08 -13.47 15.12
C LEU A 205 -22.18 -13.29 16.65
N ARG A 206 -21.47 -12.33 17.25
CA ARG A 206 -21.59 -12.01 18.70
C ARG A 206 -22.99 -11.54 19.10
N SER A 207 -23.75 -10.95 18.18
CA SER A 207 -25.12 -10.49 18.44
C SER A 207 -26.17 -11.62 18.41
N ILE A 208 -25.79 -12.82 17.96
CA ILE A 208 -26.70 -13.97 17.79
C ILE A 208 -26.55 -14.94 18.97
N THR A 209 -27.67 -15.26 19.62
CA THR A 209 -27.70 -16.12 20.82
C THR A 209 -27.30 -17.58 20.57
N THR A 210 -27.42 -18.07 19.34
CA THR A 210 -27.05 -19.44 18.96
C THR A 210 -25.59 -19.59 18.53
N THR A 211 -24.84 -18.50 18.46
CA THR A 211 -23.41 -18.52 18.12
C THR A 211 -22.62 -19.25 19.20
N ARG A 212 -21.74 -20.15 18.79
CA ARG A 212 -20.83 -20.88 19.68
C ARG A 212 -19.43 -20.29 19.54
N GLN A 213 -18.69 -20.22 20.64
CA GLN A 213 -17.29 -19.82 20.62
C GLN A 213 -16.42 -20.97 21.09
N SER A 214 -15.33 -21.24 20.37
CA SER A 214 -14.24 -22.10 20.83
C SER A 214 -12.93 -21.36 20.66
N PHE A 215 -12.22 -21.12 21.77
CA PHE A 215 -11.03 -20.27 21.82
C PHE A 215 -11.27 -18.91 21.14
N ASN A 216 -10.56 -18.65 20.04
CA ASN A 216 -10.63 -17.43 19.25
C ASN A 216 -11.40 -17.62 17.94
N VAL A 217 -12.28 -18.61 17.85
CA VAL A 217 -13.12 -18.86 16.67
C VAL A 217 -14.59 -18.84 17.07
N LEU A 218 -15.38 -18.04 16.35
CA LEU A 218 -16.84 -18.01 16.43
C LEU A 218 -17.43 -18.93 15.36
N PHE A 219 -18.38 -19.75 15.76
CA PHE A 219 -19.15 -20.65 14.90
C PHE A 219 -20.60 -20.22 14.90
N GLY A 220 -21.14 -19.94 13.72
CA GLY A 220 -22.54 -19.57 13.54
C GLY A 220 -22.95 -19.77 12.10
N ASN A 221 -23.88 -18.95 11.61
CA ASN A 221 -24.43 -19.08 10.26
C ASN A 221 -24.19 -17.80 9.44
N CYS A 222 -23.96 -17.97 8.14
CA CYS A 222 -23.84 -16.87 7.19
C CYS A 222 -25.13 -16.03 7.15
N PRO A 223 -25.07 -14.68 7.20
CA PRO A 223 -26.26 -13.83 7.16
C PRO A 223 -27.09 -13.95 5.87
N TYR A 224 -26.50 -14.46 4.79
CA TYR A 224 -27.12 -14.52 3.46
C TYR A 224 -27.67 -15.90 3.12
N CYS A 225 -26.87 -16.96 3.30
CA CYS A 225 -27.27 -18.32 2.91
C CYS A 225 -27.59 -19.23 4.08
N SER A 226 -27.43 -18.77 5.33
CA SER A 226 -27.62 -19.55 6.55
C SER A 226 -26.72 -20.78 6.71
N GLU A 227 -25.77 -21.02 5.81
CA GLU A 227 -24.78 -22.09 5.95
C GLU A 227 -23.79 -21.81 7.09
N PRO A 228 -23.22 -22.87 7.71
CA PRO A 228 -22.25 -22.73 8.79
C PRO A 228 -21.04 -21.88 8.39
N VAL A 229 -20.60 -21.01 9.30
CA VAL A 229 -19.41 -20.16 9.16
C VAL A 229 -18.54 -20.28 10.41
N ALA A 230 -17.21 -20.25 10.21
CA ALA A 230 -16.22 -20.22 11.26
C ALA A 230 -15.30 -18.99 11.09
N VAL A 231 -15.36 -18.05 12.02
CA VAL A 231 -14.64 -16.77 11.94
C VAL A 231 -13.61 -16.69 13.06
N LYS A 232 -12.35 -16.54 12.70
CA LYS A 232 -11.27 -16.30 13.67
C LYS A 232 -11.29 -14.83 14.10
N ILE A 233 -11.45 -14.59 15.39
CA ILE A 233 -11.42 -13.26 16.00
C ILE A 233 -10.05 -13.02 16.64
N ASN A 234 -9.43 -11.88 16.35
CA ASN A 234 -8.25 -11.45 17.08
C ASN A 234 -8.72 -10.68 18.31
N ASN A 235 -8.53 -11.25 19.49
CA ASN A 235 -8.68 -10.50 20.74
C ASN A 235 -7.48 -9.57 20.90
N ALA A 236 -7.42 -8.47 20.14
CA ALA A 236 -6.73 -7.29 20.63
C ALA A 236 -7.54 -6.82 21.84
N LYS A 237 -6.93 -6.88 23.01
CA LYS A 237 -7.58 -6.65 24.31
C LYS A 237 -8.33 -5.31 24.33
N MET A 238 -9.51 -5.31 24.94
CA MET A 238 -10.10 -4.13 25.60
C MET A 238 -9.13 -3.57 26.64
#